data_AF-A0A2V1DA98-F1
#
_entry.id   AF-A0A2V1DA98-F1
#
_cell.length_a   1.000
_cell.length_b   1.000
_cell.length_c   1.000
_cell.angle_alpha   90.00
_cell.angle_beta   90.00
_cell.angle_gamma   90.00
#
_symmetry.space_group_name_H-M   'P 1'
#
loop_
_entity.id
_entity.type
_entity.pdbx_description
1 polymer ?
#
loop_
_entity_poly.entity_id
_entity_poly.type
_entity_poly.pdbx_seq_one_letter_code
_entity_poly.pdbx_strand_id
1 'polypeptide(L)'
;MPSGYKRLNQASPRSFLFYVVANVGPGGSSRPLAVAYRQGNDFDFRYFPRVEYLANDILSVLTILSSPTNRGALEAECVQAKNWYLEHQRQENADPEEGQRPPALPDTPQPLWTGYPQRMENWKVVMQPELPPRSDNTSPIEFPVTSNYLVEGLLRGNKTTRKGDVQLQPLTLPFYGNCLEYGMMVIDISHLSRITYGIVAFPVRYMAFVEYWHDRGGWDPCDDEPPEQEPDIVHVDDRPRVPLSILGYLRRHFPTFRTFTENAKVLELEERFPHLVDTRALDYIWPIDKETQRSDLVESSREEEELPASVPQKCSIL
;
A
#
# COMPACT_ATOMS: atom_id res chain seq x y z
N MET A 1 -1.52 -38.99 -7.26
CA MET A 1 -0.73 -38.25 -6.25
C MET A 1 -1.70 -37.44 -5.40
N PRO A 2 -1.34 -36.98 -4.19
CA PRO A 2 -2.11 -35.94 -3.52
C PRO A 2 -2.29 -34.72 -4.43
N SER A 3 -3.41 -34.02 -4.28
CA SER A 3 -3.71 -32.83 -5.04
C SER A 3 -4.46 -31.80 -4.19
N GLY A 4 -4.37 -30.53 -4.58
CA GLY A 4 -5.09 -29.49 -3.89
C GLY A 4 -4.85 -28.10 -4.46
N TYR A 5 -5.69 -27.17 -4.02
CA TYR A 5 -5.55 -25.75 -4.34
C TYR A 5 -4.49 -25.11 -3.45
N LYS A 6 -3.34 -24.78 -4.03
CA LYS A 6 -2.13 -24.36 -3.31
C LYS A 6 -1.61 -23.02 -3.83
N ARG A 7 -0.92 -22.31 -2.94
CA ARG A 7 -0.16 -21.11 -3.27
C ARG A 7 1.14 -21.51 -3.96
N LEU A 8 1.25 -21.22 -5.24
CA LEU A 8 2.47 -21.47 -6.02
C LEU A 8 3.52 -20.37 -5.78
N ASN A 9 3.05 -19.13 -5.62
CA ASN A 9 3.91 -17.97 -5.45
C ASN A 9 3.22 -16.84 -4.68
N GLN A 10 4.01 -15.94 -4.10
CA GLN A 10 3.56 -14.70 -3.48
C GLN A 10 4.48 -13.54 -3.83
N ALA A 11 3.91 -12.42 -4.25
CA ALA A 11 4.65 -11.22 -4.62
C ALA A 11 4.11 -9.98 -3.89
N SER A 12 4.98 -8.99 -3.65
CA SER A 12 4.54 -7.65 -3.27
C SER A 12 3.75 -7.03 -4.43
N PRO A 13 2.79 -6.10 -4.17
CA PRO A 13 2.20 -5.29 -5.23
C PRO A 13 3.26 -4.69 -6.13
N ARG A 14 2.93 -4.57 -7.41
CA ARG A 14 3.89 -4.09 -8.41
C ARG A 14 4.00 -2.58 -8.29
N SER A 15 2.87 -1.92 -8.13
CA SER A 15 2.77 -0.47 -8.08
C SER A 15 2.36 -0.01 -6.68
N PHE A 16 2.53 1.27 -6.40
CA PHE A 16 2.12 1.88 -5.13
C PHE A 16 1.56 3.28 -5.34
N LEU A 17 0.51 3.62 -4.60
CA LEU A 17 0.09 4.99 -4.40
C LEU A 17 0.84 5.57 -3.19
N PHE A 18 1.56 6.65 -3.41
CA PHE A 18 2.21 7.42 -2.36
C PHE A 18 1.37 8.64 -2.02
N TYR A 19 0.92 8.71 -0.78
CA TYR A 19 0.20 9.83 -0.21
C TYR A 19 1.11 10.59 0.73
N VAL A 20 1.33 11.88 0.47
CA VAL A 20 1.88 12.79 1.48
C VAL A 20 0.71 13.52 2.12
N VAL A 21 0.53 13.38 3.43
CA VAL A 21 -0.60 13.90 4.17
C VAL A 21 -0.14 14.79 5.32
N ALA A 22 -1.03 15.67 5.78
CA ALA A 22 -0.81 16.48 6.96
C ALA A 22 -2.15 16.84 7.64
N ASN A 23 -2.09 17.25 8.91
CA ASN A 23 -3.21 17.76 9.70
C ASN A 23 -3.58 19.20 9.27
N VAL A 24 -3.96 19.33 8.00
CA VAL A 24 -4.36 20.58 7.35
C VAL A 24 -5.86 20.64 7.08
N GLY A 25 -6.59 19.55 7.30
CA GLY A 25 -8.03 19.53 7.13
C GLY A 25 -8.81 20.18 8.29
N PRO A 26 -10.12 20.36 8.11
CA PRO A 26 -11.03 20.89 9.12
C PRO A 26 -10.94 20.12 10.44
N GLY A 27 -10.93 20.82 11.57
CA GLY A 27 -10.79 20.20 12.89
C GLY A 27 -9.45 19.50 13.12
N GLY A 28 -8.43 19.77 12.29
CA GLY A 28 -7.12 19.14 12.37
C GLY A 28 -7.06 17.73 11.76
N SER A 29 -8.05 17.35 10.95
CA SER A 29 -8.06 16.06 10.26
C SER A 29 -6.92 15.96 9.23
N SER A 30 -6.39 14.75 9.03
CA SER A 30 -5.38 14.50 8.01
C SER A 30 -5.97 14.63 6.59
N ARG A 31 -5.22 15.30 5.70
CA ARG A 31 -5.57 15.50 4.30
C ARG A 31 -4.35 15.37 3.39
N PRO A 32 -4.51 14.88 2.15
CA PRO A 32 -3.44 14.81 1.17
C PRO A 32 -2.93 16.20 0.75
N LEU A 33 -1.62 16.32 0.66
CA LEU A 33 -0.93 17.43 0.02
C LEU A 33 -0.36 17.00 -1.33
N ALA A 34 -0.03 15.72 -1.50
CA ALA A 34 0.35 15.17 -2.78
C ALA A 34 -0.04 13.71 -2.87
N VAL A 35 -0.42 13.27 -4.07
CA VAL A 35 -0.65 11.86 -4.38
C VAL A 35 0.13 11.54 -5.65
N ALA A 36 0.92 10.47 -5.63
CA ALA A 36 1.61 9.98 -6.81
C ALA A 36 1.42 8.48 -6.95
N TYR A 37 1.09 8.05 -8.16
CA TYR A 37 1.14 6.65 -8.54
C TYR A 37 2.55 6.33 -9.03
N ARG A 38 3.18 5.36 -8.39
CA ARG A 38 4.47 4.78 -8.78
C ARG A 38 4.19 3.43 -9.44
N GLN A 39 4.38 3.34 -10.74
CA GLN A 39 4.37 2.09 -11.49
C GLN A 39 5.64 1.27 -11.25
N GLY A 40 5.48 0.01 -10.86
CA GLY A 40 6.60 -0.93 -10.83
C GLY A 40 6.92 -1.54 -12.18
N ASN A 41 8.21 -1.80 -12.37
CA ASN A 41 8.71 -2.54 -13.51
C ASN A 41 9.24 -3.90 -13.04
N ASP A 42 8.80 -4.97 -13.70
CA ASP A 42 9.22 -6.35 -13.44
C ASP A 42 10.44 -6.72 -14.30
N PHE A 43 11.49 -5.90 -14.18
CA PHE A 43 12.74 -6.09 -14.93
C PHE A 43 13.48 -7.38 -14.57
N ASP A 44 13.23 -7.89 -13.37
CA ASP A 44 14.01 -8.95 -12.78
C ASP A 44 13.04 -9.97 -12.17
N PHE A 45 13.19 -11.22 -12.64
CA PHE A 45 12.37 -12.37 -12.28
C PHE A 45 12.51 -12.76 -10.80
N ARG A 46 13.54 -12.26 -10.11
CA ARG A 46 13.74 -12.54 -8.70
C ARG A 46 12.58 -11.94 -7.91
N TYR A 47 12.18 -12.55 -6.81
CA TYR A 47 11.16 -11.99 -5.91
C TYR A 47 11.62 -10.72 -5.19
N PHE A 48 12.93 -10.48 -5.18
CA PHE A 48 13.62 -9.44 -4.40
C PHE A 48 13.41 -7.97 -4.86
N PRO A 49 13.39 -7.63 -6.16
CA PRO A 49 13.45 -6.26 -6.65
C PRO A 49 12.26 -5.40 -6.23
N ARG A 50 11.02 -5.92 -6.22
CA ARG A 50 9.83 -5.10 -5.89
C ARG A 50 9.90 -4.49 -4.49
N VAL A 51 10.29 -5.28 -3.50
CA VAL A 51 10.44 -4.82 -2.11
C VAL A 51 11.62 -3.88 -1.97
N GLU A 52 12.75 -4.20 -2.61
CA GLU A 52 13.94 -3.34 -2.58
C GLU A 52 13.65 -1.96 -3.20
N TYR A 53 12.92 -1.94 -4.32
CA TYR A 53 12.48 -0.72 -4.98
C TYR A 53 11.57 0.09 -4.08
N LEU A 54 10.60 -0.56 -3.42
CA LEU A 54 9.74 0.11 -2.44
C LEU A 54 10.55 0.72 -1.29
N ALA A 55 11.49 -0.02 -0.69
CA ALA A 55 12.34 0.49 0.39
C ALA A 55 13.18 1.69 -0.06
N ASN A 56 13.74 1.63 -1.27
CA ASN A 56 14.50 2.74 -1.84
C ASN A 56 13.63 3.98 -2.11
N ASP A 57 12.44 3.78 -2.68
CA ASP A 57 11.48 4.85 -2.95
C ASP A 57 11.05 5.55 -1.65
N ILE A 58 10.69 4.76 -0.62
CA ILE A 58 10.33 5.27 0.71
C ILE A 58 11.48 6.09 1.31
N LEU A 59 12.70 5.52 1.34
CA LEU A 59 13.85 6.20 1.95
C LEU A 59 14.21 7.50 1.23
N SER A 60 14.14 7.50 -0.09
CA SER A 60 14.43 8.67 -0.92
C SER A 60 13.44 9.79 -0.64
N VAL A 61 12.13 9.50 -0.67
CA VAL A 61 11.09 10.49 -0.39
C VAL A 61 11.21 11.02 1.05
N LEU A 62 11.36 10.14 2.04
CA LEU A 62 11.52 10.54 3.44
C LEU A 62 12.77 11.40 3.66
N THR A 63 13.88 11.09 2.98
CA THR A 63 15.11 11.87 3.08
C THR A 63 14.93 13.30 2.52
N ILE A 64 14.22 13.45 1.41
CA ILE A 64 13.92 14.78 0.85
C ILE A 64 13.01 15.57 1.78
N LEU A 65 11.90 14.96 2.23
CA LEU A 65 10.92 15.64 3.09
C LEU A 65 11.49 15.99 4.47
N SER A 66 12.42 15.18 5.00
CA SER A 66 13.06 15.42 6.30
C SER A 66 14.25 16.38 6.24
N SER A 67 14.63 16.85 5.05
CA SER A 67 15.76 17.76 4.90
C SER A 67 15.46 19.12 5.56
N PRO A 68 16.32 19.62 6.48
CA PRO A 68 16.12 20.92 7.11
C PRO A 68 15.99 22.08 6.13
N THR A 69 16.67 21.99 4.98
CA THR A 69 16.63 23.01 3.91
C THR A 69 15.24 23.12 3.27
N ASN A 70 14.47 22.04 3.27
CA ASN A 70 13.15 21.97 2.65
C ASN A 70 12.02 22.37 3.62
N ARG A 71 12.33 22.45 4.93
CA ARG A 71 11.35 22.67 6.00
C ARG A 71 10.54 23.94 5.81
N GLY A 72 11.18 25.07 5.52
CA GLY A 72 10.48 26.36 5.38
C GLY A 72 9.45 26.35 4.25
N ALA A 73 9.75 25.69 3.14
CA ALA A 73 8.83 25.56 2.01
C ALA A 73 7.63 24.64 2.35
N LEU A 74 7.89 23.52 3.03
CA LEU A 74 6.84 22.60 3.50
C LEU A 74 5.92 23.26 4.54
N GLU A 75 6.46 24.03 5.49
CA GLU A 75 5.67 24.76 6.50
C GLU A 75 4.75 25.79 5.83
N ALA A 76 5.29 26.58 4.88
CA ALA A 76 4.51 27.55 4.13
C ALA A 76 3.37 26.90 3.35
N GLU A 77 3.64 25.77 2.68
CA GLU A 77 2.62 25.05 1.93
C GLU A 77 1.57 24.40 2.84
N CYS A 78 1.96 23.86 4.00
CA CYS A 78 1.00 23.35 4.99
C CYS A 78 0.04 24.44 5.50
N VAL A 79 0.53 25.68 5.67
CA VAL A 79 -0.31 26.84 6.05
C VAL A 79 -1.26 27.20 4.91
N GLN A 80 -0.78 27.22 3.67
CA GLN A 80 -1.63 27.45 2.49
C GLN A 80 -2.71 26.37 2.36
N ALA A 81 -2.34 25.10 2.56
CA ALA A 81 -3.25 23.97 2.46
C ALA A 81 -4.37 24.01 3.50
N LYS A 82 -4.08 24.46 4.73
CA LYS A 82 -5.11 24.68 5.76
C LYS A 82 -6.21 25.62 5.27
N ASN A 83 -5.83 26.74 4.71
CA ASN A 83 -6.79 27.72 4.19
C ASN A 83 -7.54 27.17 2.98
N TRP A 84 -6.83 26.48 2.08
CA TRP A 84 -7.40 25.86 0.88
C TRP A 84 -8.48 24.83 1.22
N TYR A 85 -8.22 23.90 2.15
CA TYR A 85 -9.18 22.88 2.57
C TYR A 85 -10.38 23.47 3.31
N LEU A 86 -10.19 24.53 4.09
CA LEU A 86 -11.28 25.25 4.77
C LEU A 86 -12.18 26.02 3.79
N GLU A 87 -11.63 26.55 2.70
CA GLU A 87 -12.40 27.19 1.64
C GLU A 87 -13.15 26.15 0.80
N HIS A 88 -12.48 25.06 0.39
CA HIS A 88 -13.11 23.98 -0.37
C HIS A 88 -14.28 23.34 0.38
N GLN A 89 -14.14 23.07 1.69
CA GLN A 89 -15.25 22.53 2.48
C GLN A 89 -16.46 23.49 2.52
N ARG A 90 -16.23 24.80 2.55
CA ARG A 90 -17.32 25.78 2.52
C ARG A 90 -18.04 25.79 1.18
N GLN A 91 -17.31 25.59 0.10
CA GLN A 91 -17.84 25.52 -1.26
C GLN A 91 -18.61 24.21 -1.50
N GLU A 92 -18.05 23.06 -1.12
CA GLU A 92 -18.72 21.75 -1.22
C GLU A 92 -20.03 21.69 -0.40
N ASN A 93 -20.08 22.36 0.75
CA ASN A 93 -21.32 22.45 1.54
C ASN A 93 -22.36 23.41 0.94
N ALA A 94 -21.94 24.35 0.09
CA ALA A 94 -22.82 25.35 -0.53
C ALA A 94 -23.40 24.84 -1.87
N ASP A 95 -22.65 24.03 -2.60
CA ASP A 95 -23.09 23.35 -3.81
C ASP A 95 -22.52 21.93 -3.84
N PRO A 96 -23.29 20.91 -3.41
CA PRO A 96 -22.85 19.52 -3.46
C PRO A 96 -22.86 19.07 -4.93
N GLU A 97 -21.79 19.39 -5.67
CA GLU A 97 -21.62 18.85 -7.01
C GLU A 97 -21.69 17.32 -6.96
N GLU A 98 -22.52 16.77 -7.85
CA GLU A 98 -22.81 15.36 -8.00
C GLU A 98 -21.51 14.62 -8.35
N GLY A 99 -21.14 13.67 -7.48
CA GLY A 99 -19.81 13.07 -7.42
C GLY A 99 -19.25 12.65 -8.78
N GLN A 100 -18.28 13.43 -9.28
CA GLN A 100 -17.44 12.99 -10.37
C GLN A 100 -16.73 11.70 -9.93
N ARG A 101 -16.97 10.62 -10.66
CA ARG A 101 -16.30 9.35 -10.45
C ARG A 101 -14.78 9.62 -10.45
N PRO A 102 -14.04 9.22 -9.41
CA PRO A 102 -12.60 9.41 -9.38
C PRO A 102 -12.01 8.89 -10.70
N PRO A 103 -11.06 9.61 -11.33
CA PRO A 103 -10.46 9.13 -12.56
C PRO A 103 -9.92 7.73 -12.30
N ALA A 104 -10.25 6.80 -13.21
CA ALA A 104 -9.74 5.44 -13.11
C ALA A 104 -8.21 5.51 -13.15
N LEU A 105 -7.56 4.91 -12.17
CA LEU A 105 -6.10 4.78 -12.21
C LEU A 105 -5.71 4.04 -13.49
N PRO A 106 -4.62 4.43 -14.16
CA PRO A 106 -4.05 3.68 -15.26
C PRO A 106 -3.42 2.42 -14.69
N ASP A 107 -4.29 1.48 -14.35
CA ASP A 107 -3.91 0.22 -13.76
C ASP A 107 -3.83 -0.84 -14.83
N THR A 108 -2.79 -1.66 -14.78
CA THR A 108 -2.67 -2.84 -15.62
C THR A 108 -2.67 -4.06 -14.71
N PRO A 109 -3.32 -5.17 -15.10
CA PRO A 109 -3.32 -6.37 -14.28
C PRO A 109 -1.90 -6.76 -13.83
N GLN A 110 -1.82 -7.41 -12.67
CA GLN A 110 -0.58 -8.09 -12.25
C GLN A 110 -0.09 -8.98 -13.39
N PRO A 111 1.24 -9.08 -13.60
CA PRO A 111 1.77 -9.96 -14.62
C PRO A 111 1.31 -11.41 -14.35
N LEU A 112 1.10 -12.13 -15.43
CA LEU A 112 0.80 -13.56 -15.41
C LEU A 112 1.85 -14.33 -14.62
N TRP A 113 1.47 -15.51 -14.14
CA TRP A 113 2.41 -16.38 -13.49
C TRP A 113 3.35 -16.99 -14.52
N THR A 114 4.64 -16.78 -14.32
CA THR A 114 5.69 -17.08 -15.30
C THR A 114 6.51 -18.33 -14.96
N GLY A 115 6.10 -19.10 -13.95
CA GLY A 115 6.82 -20.29 -13.50
C GLY A 115 8.03 -20.01 -12.59
N TYR A 116 8.63 -21.08 -12.05
CA TYR A 116 9.85 -21.05 -11.22
C TYR A 116 11.14 -21.15 -12.08
N PRO A 117 12.33 -20.81 -11.55
CA PRO A 117 13.58 -20.58 -12.27
C PRO A 117 14.13 -21.68 -13.20
N GLN A 118 13.65 -22.91 -13.12
CA GLN A 118 14.26 -24.00 -13.90
C GLN A 118 13.87 -23.98 -15.39
N ARG A 119 12.92 -23.13 -15.81
CA ARG A 119 12.56 -22.88 -17.23
C ARG A 119 12.97 -21.49 -17.73
N MET A 120 14.09 -20.95 -17.23
CA MET A 120 14.59 -19.59 -17.50
C MET A 120 15.03 -19.27 -18.93
N GLU A 121 15.18 -20.25 -19.81
CA GLU A 121 15.68 -19.99 -21.16
C GLU A 121 14.77 -19.08 -21.99
N ASN A 122 13.50 -18.90 -21.58
CA ASN A 122 12.50 -18.12 -22.31
C ASN A 122 11.86 -16.97 -21.51
N TRP A 123 12.43 -16.54 -20.37
CA TRP A 123 11.89 -15.39 -19.63
C TRP A 123 11.95 -14.12 -20.47
N LYS A 124 10.78 -13.59 -20.85
CA LYS A 124 10.69 -12.27 -21.46
C LYS A 124 10.42 -11.24 -20.37
N VAL A 125 11.37 -10.33 -20.17
CA VAL A 125 11.17 -9.15 -19.33
C VAL A 125 9.95 -8.39 -19.85
N VAL A 126 8.89 -8.34 -19.05
CA VAL A 126 7.70 -7.55 -19.38
C VAL A 126 7.89 -6.15 -18.81
N MET A 127 8.41 -5.28 -19.66
CA MET A 127 8.42 -3.85 -19.39
C MET A 127 6.99 -3.30 -19.53
N GLN A 128 6.48 -2.68 -18.46
CA GLN A 128 5.25 -1.92 -18.59
C GLN A 128 5.51 -0.69 -19.46
N PRO A 129 4.55 -0.30 -20.32
CA PRO A 129 4.65 0.97 -21.03
C PRO A 129 4.73 2.11 -20.01
N GLU A 130 5.45 3.18 -20.35
CA GLU A 130 5.40 4.41 -19.56
C GLU A 130 3.96 4.92 -19.51
N LEU A 131 3.55 5.43 -18.36
CA LEU A 131 2.22 5.98 -18.18
C LEU A 131 2.03 7.15 -19.15
N PRO A 132 0.85 7.27 -19.76
CA PRO A 132 0.58 8.40 -20.61
C PRO A 132 0.74 9.69 -19.79
N PRO A 133 1.27 10.77 -20.40
CA PRO A 133 1.19 12.09 -19.78
C PRO A 133 -0.27 12.34 -19.39
N ARG A 134 -0.49 12.89 -18.20
CA ARG A 134 -1.86 13.20 -17.76
C ARG A 134 -2.49 14.07 -18.85
N SER A 135 -3.59 13.59 -19.43
CA SER A 135 -4.31 14.30 -20.51
C SER A 135 -4.76 15.70 -20.09
N ASP A 136 -4.78 15.92 -18.77
CA ASP A 136 -5.19 17.11 -18.09
C ASP A 136 -3.99 17.90 -17.50
N ASN A 137 -2.92 18.06 -18.30
CA ASN A 137 -1.79 18.97 -18.01
C ASN A 137 -2.23 20.45 -17.81
N THR A 138 -3.53 20.73 -17.90
CA THR A 138 -4.20 22.01 -17.66
C THR A 138 -4.62 22.23 -16.22
N SER A 139 -4.80 21.18 -15.42
CA SER A 139 -5.19 21.33 -14.02
C SER A 139 -3.98 21.72 -13.16
N PRO A 140 -4.03 22.85 -12.43
CA PRO A 140 -2.90 23.31 -11.64
C PRO A 140 -2.62 22.33 -10.50
N ILE A 141 -1.34 22.04 -10.26
CA ILE A 141 -0.89 21.31 -9.08
C ILE A 141 -1.19 22.20 -7.85
N GLU A 142 -2.04 21.73 -6.94
CA GLU A 142 -2.55 22.52 -5.82
C GLU A 142 -1.44 22.85 -4.81
N PHE A 143 -0.55 21.88 -4.59
CA PHE A 143 0.55 21.95 -3.62
C PHE A 143 1.88 21.55 -4.30
N PRO A 144 2.48 22.47 -5.08
CA PRO A 144 3.61 22.19 -5.94
C PRO A 144 4.90 21.82 -5.19
N VAL A 145 5.13 22.35 -3.98
CA VAL A 145 6.35 22.04 -3.20
C VAL A 145 6.35 20.58 -2.80
N THR A 146 5.29 20.12 -2.13
CA THR A 146 5.16 18.73 -1.66
C THR A 146 5.07 17.77 -2.85
N SER A 147 4.33 18.14 -3.90
CA SER A 147 4.23 17.32 -5.12
C SER A 147 5.58 17.14 -5.82
N ASN A 148 6.38 18.21 -5.92
CA ASN A 148 7.71 18.13 -6.52
C ASN A 148 8.66 17.27 -5.70
N TYR A 149 8.67 17.43 -4.37
CA TYR A 149 9.50 16.60 -3.50
C TYR A 149 9.11 15.12 -3.54
N LEU A 150 7.82 14.82 -3.62
CA LEU A 150 7.34 13.46 -3.80
C LEU A 150 7.83 12.85 -5.11
N VAL A 151 7.59 13.53 -6.25
CA VAL A 151 8.03 13.06 -7.57
C VAL A 151 9.54 12.92 -7.63
N GLU A 152 10.28 13.90 -7.13
CA GLU A 152 11.74 13.88 -7.08
C GLU A 152 12.26 12.70 -6.24
N GLY A 153 11.65 12.43 -5.09
CA GLY A 153 11.99 11.30 -4.25
C GLY A 153 11.80 9.97 -4.95
N LEU A 154 10.65 9.77 -5.60
CA LEU A 154 10.32 8.56 -6.35
C LEU A 154 11.22 8.35 -7.57
N LEU A 155 11.59 9.41 -8.28
CA LEU A 155 12.51 9.31 -9.42
C LEU A 155 13.96 9.08 -8.98
N ARG A 156 14.37 9.55 -7.80
CA ARG A 156 15.71 9.33 -7.24
C ARG A 156 15.86 7.98 -6.55
N GLY A 157 14.76 7.40 -6.07
CA GLY A 157 14.77 6.16 -5.29
C GLY A 157 15.46 5.02 -6.04
N ASN A 158 15.21 4.90 -7.33
CA ASN A 158 15.72 3.79 -8.12
C ASN A 158 16.19 4.20 -9.52
N LYS A 159 17.41 3.77 -9.88
CA LYS A 159 18.06 4.05 -11.16
C LYS A 159 17.29 3.53 -12.38
N THR A 160 16.41 2.54 -12.20
CA THR A 160 15.59 1.97 -13.28
C THR A 160 14.21 2.62 -13.41
N THR A 161 13.84 3.53 -12.50
CA THR A 161 12.57 4.26 -12.56
C THR A 161 12.65 5.35 -13.63
N ARG A 162 11.78 5.27 -14.63
CA ARG A 162 11.66 6.26 -15.71
C ARG A 162 10.74 7.39 -15.28
N LYS A 163 10.80 8.52 -15.99
CA LYS A 163 9.90 9.65 -15.73
C LYS A 163 8.43 9.25 -15.86
N GLY A 164 8.09 8.45 -16.88
CA GLY A 164 6.73 7.93 -17.06
C GLY A 164 6.32 6.81 -16.11
N ASP A 165 7.19 6.37 -15.19
CA ASP A 165 6.79 5.42 -14.14
C ASP A 165 6.19 6.12 -12.90
N VAL A 166 6.24 7.46 -12.85
CA VAL A 166 5.69 8.28 -11.75
C VAL A 166 4.67 9.25 -12.32
N GLN A 167 3.45 9.23 -11.79
CA GLN A 167 2.37 10.12 -12.24
C GLN A 167 1.63 10.71 -11.04
N LEU A 168 1.54 12.04 -10.98
CA LEU A 168 0.72 12.73 -9.98
C LEU A 168 -0.77 12.44 -10.18
N GLN A 169 -1.44 12.14 -9.07
CA GLN A 169 -2.85 11.81 -8.99
C GLN A 169 -3.63 12.93 -8.27
N PRO A 170 -4.96 13.04 -8.47
CA PRO A 170 -5.78 13.97 -7.71
C PRO A 170 -5.70 13.71 -6.20
N LEU A 171 -5.79 14.78 -5.39
CA LEU A 171 -5.81 14.70 -3.93
C LEU A 171 -7.01 13.92 -3.38
N THR A 172 -8.10 13.86 -4.15
CA THR A 172 -9.33 13.15 -3.81
C THR A 172 -9.30 11.67 -4.14
N LEU A 173 -8.22 11.16 -4.76
CA LEU A 173 -8.14 9.76 -5.18
C LEU A 173 -8.14 8.82 -3.95
N PRO A 174 -9.19 8.02 -3.75
CA PRO A 174 -9.20 7.06 -2.66
C PRO A 174 -8.36 5.82 -2.99
N PHE A 175 -7.83 5.18 -1.95
CA PHE A 175 -7.24 3.86 -1.99
C PHE A 175 -8.32 2.79 -1.77
N TYR A 176 -8.24 1.73 -2.56
CA TYR A 176 -9.12 0.57 -2.43
C TYR A 176 -8.30 -0.67 -2.08
N GLY A 177 -8.51 -1.21 -0.87
CA GLY A 177 -7.79 -2.39 -0.36
C GLY A 177 -8.09 -3.71 -1.09
N ASN A 178 -8.93 -3.69 -2.12
CA ASN A 178 -9.24 -4.84 -2.98
C ASN A 178 -8.50 -4.82 -4.33
N CYS A 179 -7.75 -3.77 -4.64
CA CYS A 179 -6.95 -3.70 -5.86
C CYS A 179 -5.74 -4.65 -5.77
N LEU A 180 -5.58 -5.56 -6.73
CA LEU A 180 -4.50 -6.56 -6.78
C LEU A 180 -3.18 -5.95 -7.24
N GLU A 181 -3.23 -4.81 -7.90
CA GLU A 181 -2.14 -4.26 -8.67
C GLU A 181 -1.24 -3.34 -7.84
N TYR A 182 -1.84 -2.55 -6.94
CA TYR A 182 -1.14 -1.55 -6.15
C TYR A 182 -1.36 -1.64 -4.64
N GLY A 183 -0.31 -1.31 -3.90
CA GLY A 183 -0.39 -1.00 -2.48
C GLY A 183 -0.49 0.50 -2.23
N MET A 184 -0.58 0.87 -0.96
CA MET A 184 -0.55 2.25 -0.50
C MET A 184 0.65 2.48 0.43
N MET A 185 1.24 3.66 0.29
CA MET A 185 2.26 4.21 1.17
C MET A 185 1.77 5.58 1.64
N VAL A 186 1.78 5.80 2.95
CA VAL A 186 1.34 7.06 3.55
C VAL A 186 2.52 7.70 4.28
N ILE A 187 2.75 8.98 4.02
CA ILE A 187 3.76 9.82 4.66
C ILE A 187 3.04 10.95 5.36
N ASP A 188 3.14 11.01 6.68
CA ASP A 188 2.55 12.09 7.45
C ASP A 188 3.61 13.11 7.84
N ILE A 189 3.44 14.32 7.29
CA ILE A 189 4.30 15.49 7.50
C ILE A 189 3.67 16.53 8.44
N SER A 190 2.63 16.16 9.18
CA SER A 190 1.99 17.03 10.20
C SER A 190 2.99 17.62 11.19
N HIS A 191 4.07 16.88 11.48
CA HIS A 191 5.17 17.33 12.30
C HIS A 191 6.49 17.15 11.54
N LEU A 192 6.99 18.22 10.91
CA LEU A 192 8.21 18.18 10.10
C LEU A 192 9.50 17.85 10.89
N SER A 193 9.49 18.00 12.22
CA SER A 193 10.57 17.49 13.08
C SER A 193 10.54 15.98 13.27
N ARG A 194 9.42 15.32 12.95
CA ARG A 194 9.18 13.89 13.13
C ARG A 194 8.20 13.40 12.07
N ILE A 195 8.71 13.23 10.85
CA ILE A 195 7.95 12.63 9.76
C ILE A 195 7.71 11.16 10.08
N THR A 196 6.48 10.70 9.85
CA THR A 196 6.10 9.30 10.05
C THR A 196 5.64 8.71 8.73
N TYR A 197 5.71 7.39 8.60
CA TYR A 197 5.24 6.70 7.41
C TYR A 197 4.55 5.39 7.75
N GLY A 198 3.87 4.82 6.77
CA GLY A 198 3.37 3.46 6.88
C GLY A 198 2.96 2.87 5.55
N ILE A 199 3.17 1.57 5.42
CA ILE A 199 2.81 0.77 4.26
C ILE A 199 1.48 0.08 4.56
N VAL A 200 0.54 0.23 3.65
CA VAL A 200 -0.74 -0.46 3.65
C VAL A 200 -0.85 -1.18 2.32
N ALA A 201 -0.38 -2.42 2.28
CA ALA A 201 -0.30 -3.20 1.06
C ALA A 201 -0.53 -4.66 1.37
N PHE A 202 -1.15 -5.37 0.43
CA PHE A 202 -1.47 -6.78 0.56
C PHE A 202 -0.75 -7.55 -0.54
N PRO A 203 0.04 -8.59 -0.21
CA PRO A 203 0.70 -9.40 -1.21
C PRO A 203 -0.31 -10.07 -2.13
N VAL A 204 0.10 -10.22 -3.38
CA VAL A 204 -0.63 -10.99 -4.39
C VAL A 204 -0.17 -12.44 -4.29
N ARG A 205 -1.12 -13.36 -4.33
CA ARG A 205 -0.89 -14.80 -4.33
C ARG A 205 -1.31 -15.37 -5.68
N TYR A 206 -0.44 -16.21 -6.22
CA TYR A 206 -0.74 -17.04 -7.39
C TYR A 206 -1.15 -18.42 -6.88
N MET A 207 -2.39 -18.78 -7.11
CA MET A 207 -3.02 -19.98 -6.57
C MET A 207 -3.46 -20.89 -7.71
N ALA A 208 -3.19 -22.19 -7.61
CA ALA A 208 -3.67 -23.13 -8.61
C ALA A 208 -3.97 -24.49 -7.97
N PHE A 209 -4.77 -25.28 -8.67
CA PHE A 209 -4.91 -26.70 -8.35
C PHE A 209 -3.71 -27.45 -8.93
N VAL A 210 -2.96 -28.14 -8.07
CA VAL A 210 -1.75 -28.87 -8.44
C VAL A 210 -1.72 -30.24 -7.78
N GLU A 211 -1.11 -31.20 -8.47
CA GLU A 211 -0.70 -32.47 -7.88
C GLU A 211 0.71 -32.34 -7.30
N TYR A 212 0.98 -33.00 -6.19
CA TYR A 212 2.30 -32.94 -5.58
C TYR A 212 2.72 -34.24 -4.88
N TRP A 213 4.02 -34.50 -4.82
CA TRP A 213 4.57 -35.77 -4.33
C TRP A 213 4.32 -36.02 -2.83
N HIS A 214 4.21 -34.98 -1.99
CA HIS A 214 4.18 -35.15 -0.53
C HIS A 214 3.25 -34.19 0.24
N ASP A 215 2.33 -34.74 1.03
CA ASP A 215 1.32 -33.99 1.82
C ASP A 215 1.88 -32.95 2.79
N ARG A 216 3.08 -33.17 3.35
CA ARG A 216 3.70 -32.21 4.28
C ARG A 216 4.60 -31.18 3.60
N GLY A 217 4.99 -31.42 2.35
CA GLY A 217 5.86 -30.52 1.58
C GLY A 217 5.06 -29.50 0.78
N GLY A 218 3.85 -29.87 0.35
CA GLY A 218 3.09 -29.11 -0.63
C GLY A 218 3.71 -29.27 -2.01
N TRP A 219 3.35 -28.36 -2.91
CA TRP A 219 3.87 -28.31 -4.27
C TRP A 219 5.27 -27.69 -4.29
N ASP A 220 6.26 -28.44 -4.77
CA ASP A 220 7.63 -28.03 -5.02
C ASP A 220 7.83 -27.80 -6.52
N PRO A 221 8.07 -26.56 -6.96
CA PRO A 221 8.31 -26.25 -8.38
C PRO A 221 9.51 -26.96 -9.01
N CYS A 222 10.42 -27.54 -8.22
CA CYS A 222 11.59 -28.27 -8.71
C CYS A 222 11.28 -29.74 -9.03
N ASP A 223 10.35 -30.34 -8.28
CA ASP A 223 10.10 -31.78 -8.30
C ASP A 223 8.68 -32.14 -8.80
N ASP A 224 7.73 -31.21 -8.69
CA ASP A 224 6.34 -31.39 -9.10
C ASP A 224 6.04 -30.78 -10.49
N GLU A 225 5.05 -31.35 -11.17
CA GLU A 225 4.58 -30.83 -12.46
C GLU A 225 3.94 -29.43 -12.32
N PRO A 226 4.10 -28.54 -13.31
CA PRO A 226 3.45 -27.23 -13.30
C PRO A 226 1.92 -27.37 -13.38
N PRO A 227 1.17 -26.34 -12.93
CA PRO A 227 -0.29 -26.35 -13.05
C PRO A 227 -0.72 -26.44 -14.52
N GLU A 228 -1.82 -27.17 -14.77
CA GLU A 228 -2.39 -27.31 -16.12
C GLU A 228 -3.05 -26.02 -16.63
N GLN A 229 -3.47 -25.15 -15.71
CA GLN A 229 -4.18 -23.90 -15.99
C GLN A 229 -3.40 -22.71 -15.42
N GLU A 230 -3.64 -21.53 -15.98
CA GLU A 230 -3.10 -20.28 -15.45
C GLU A 230 -3.55 -20.10 -14.00
N PRO A 231 -2.64 -19.81 -13.05
CA PRO A 231 -2.99 -19.60 -11.66
C PRO A 231 -3.93 -18.40 -11.46
N ASP A 232 -4.86 -18.56 -10.53
CA ASP A 232 -5.68 -17.48 -10.02
C ASP A 232 -4.81 -16.46 -9.27
N ILE A 233 -5.07 -15.17 -9.52
CA ILE A 233 -4.41 -14.06 -8.87
C ILE A 233 -5.34 -13.53 -7.77
N VAL A 234 -4.99 -13.76 -6.51
CA VAL A 234 -5.84 -13.42 -5.36
C VAL A 234 -5.07 -12.64 -4.30
N HIS A 235 -5.81 -11.90 -3.47
CA HIS A 235 -5.27 -11.24 -2.28
C HIS A 235 -5.04 -12.23 -1.13
N VAL A 236 -4.29 -11.78 -0.13
CA VAL A 236 -4.40 -12.34 1.22
C VAL A 236 -5.78 -11.96 1.81
N ASP A 237 -6.45 -12.90 2.48
CA ASP A 237 -7.79 -12.68 3.02
C ASP A 237 -7.84 -11.53 4.07
N ASP A 238 -6.89 -11.56 5.01
CA ASP A 238 -6.75 -10.56 6.06
C ASP A 238 -6.10 -9.26 5.54
N ARG A 239 -6.89 -8.18 5.55
CA ARG A 239 -6.52 -6.88 4.96
C ARG A 239 -6.82 -5.72 5.92
N PRO A 240 -6.13 -5.66 7.08
CA PRO A 240 -6.46 -4.68 8.09
C PRO A 240 -6.04 -3.28 7.68
N ARG A 241 -6.77 -2.27 8.17
CA ARG A 241 -6.44 -0.84 8.02
C ARG A 241 -5.34 -0.40 8.98
N VAL A 242 -4.24 -1.14 9.02
CA VAL A 242 -3.13 -0.90 9.95
C VAL A 242 -1.85 -0.65 9.16
N PRO A 243 -1.29 0.57 9.21
CA PRO A 243 -0.01 0.86 8.59
C PRO A 243 1.11 0.04 9.23
N LEU A 244 1.99 -0.52 8.40
CA LEU A 244 3.16 -1.27 8.83
C LEU A 244 4.45 -0.52 8.48
N SER A 245 5.50 -0.73 9.27
CA SER A 245 6.86 -0.34 8.86
C SER A 245 7.32 -1.23 7.70
N ILE A 246 8.40 -0.87 7.01
CA ILE A 246 8.96 -1.75 5.97
C ILE A 246 9.34 -3.12 6.55
N LEU A 247 9.94 -3.15 7.74
CA LEU A 247 10.29 -4.40 8.42
C LEU A 247 9.05 -5.15 8.90
N GLY A 248 8.03 -4.44 9.40
CA GLY A 248 6.74 -5.02 9.79
C GLY A 248 6.03 -5.68 8.61
N TYR A 249 5.97 -5.00 7.47
CA TYR A 249 5.43 -5.52 6.21
C TYR A 249 6.17 -6.78 5.76
N LEU A 250 7.51 -6.75 5.80
CA LEU A 250 8.34 -7.89 5.42
C LEU A 250 8.18 -9.09 6.35
N ARG A 251 8.18 -8.88 7.66
CA ARG A 251 8.01 -9.96 8.64
C ARG A 251 6.62 -10.58 8.55
N ARG A 252 5.58 -9.77 8.33
CA ARG A 252 4.21 -10.26 8.24
C ARG A 252 3.98 -11.10 6.99
N HIS A 253 4.48 -10.62 5.85
CA HIS A 253 4.10 -11.19 4.55
C HIS A 253 5.18 -12.06 3.92
N PHE A 254 6.45 -11.79 4.18
CA PHE A 254 7.60 -12.47 3.57
C PHE A 254 8.56 -13.07 4.62
N PRO A 255 8.07 -13.81 5.64
CA PRO A 255 8.88 -14.26 6.78
C PRO A 255 10.03 -15.22 6.41
N THR A 256 9.88 -15.95 5.31
CA THR A 256 10.87 -16.93 4.84
C THR A 256 12.13 -16.28 4.25
N PHE A 257 12.06 -15.00 3.89
CA PHE A 257 13.13 -14.29 3.20
C PHE A 257 13.90 -13.39 4.16
N ARG A 258 14.72 -13.99 5.03
CA ARG A 258 15.57 -13.27 6.01
C ARG A 258 16.46 -12.21 5.37
N THR A 259 16.92 -12.44 4.14
CA THR A 259 17.73 -11.50 3.36
C THR A 259 17.08 -10.13 3.19
N PHE A 260 15.74 -10.04 3.21
CA PHE A 260 15.06 -8.74 3.18
C PHE A 260 15.21 -7.97 4.48
N THR A 261 15.12 -8.66 5.62
CA THR A 261 15.19 -8.02 6.93
C THR A 261 16.60 -7.54 7.28
N GLU A 262 17.60 -8.06 6.57
CA GLU A 262 19.02 -7.68 6.69
C GLU A 262 19.45 -6.66 5.62
N ASN A 263 18.55 -6.24 4.74
CA ASN A 263 18.85 -5.25 3.72
C ASN A 263 19.21 -3.89 4.36
N ALA A 264 20.35 -3.31 3.98
CA ALA A 264 20.86 -2.08 4.56
C ALA A 264 19.85 -0.91 4.50
N LYS A 265 19.02 -0.84 3.44
CA LYS A 265 18.01 0.20 3.27
C LYS A 265 16.79 0.00 4.15
N VAL A 266 16.40 -1.25 4.38
CA VAL A 266 15.36 -1.61 5.35
C VAL A 266 15.83 -1.23 6.76
N LEU A 267 17.06 -1.59 7.12
CA LEU A 267 17.63 -1.23 8.43
C LEU A 267 17.76 0.29 8.60
N GLU A 268 18.23 0.99 7.58
CA GLU A 268 18.34 2.46 7.58
C GLU A 268 16.98 3.14 7.77
N LEU A 269 15.92 2.61 7.15
CA LEU A 269 14.55 3.12 7.34
C LEU A 269 14.05 2.94 8.77
N GLU A 270 14.27 1.76 9.37
CA GLU A 270 13.84 1.49 10.74
C GLU A 270 14.61 2.32 11.77
N GLU A 271 15.90 2.57 11.52
CA GLU A 271 16.73 3.39 12.40
C GLU A 271 16.37 4.88 12.31
N ARG A 272 16.24 5.42 11.08
CA ARG A 272 16.00 6.86 10.87
C ARG A 272 14.54 7.26 11.04
N PHE A 273 13.60 6.36 10.79
CA PHE A 273 12.17 6.61 10.80
C PHE A 273 11.40 5.54 11.60
N PRO A 274 11.63 5.41 12.91
CA PRO A 274 11.02 4.34 13.72
C PRO A 274 9.52 4.53 14.01
N HIS A 275 8.96 5.70 13.67
CA HIS A 275 7.59 6.07 14.03
C HIS A 275 6.63 5.84 12.86
N LEU A 276 5.54 5.13 13.17
CA LEU A 276 4.48 4.85 12.23
C LEU A 276 3.42 5.95 12.19
N VAL A 277 2.81 6.10 11.03
CA VAL A 277 1.66 6.97 10.83
C VAL A 277 0.45 6.48 11.65
N ASP A 278 -0.32 7.42 12.21
CA ASP A 278 -1.56 7.11 12.91
C ASP A 278 -2.62 6.61 11.91
N THR A 279 -3.38 5.58 12.31
CA THR A 279 -4.52 5.06 11.53
C THR A 279 -5.53 6.12 11.09
N ARG A 280 -5.70 7.21 11.86
CA ARG A 280 -6.56 8.35 11.52
C ARG A 280 -6.12 9.09 10.26
N ALA A 281 -4.85 8.97 9.87
CA ALA A 281 -4.36 9.50 8.61
C ALA A 281 -5.00 8.82 7.40
N LEU A 282 -5.53 7.61 7.58
CA LEU A 282 -6.17 6.83 6.52
C LEU A 282 -7.62 7.24 6.27
N ASP A 283 -8.29 7.93 7.20
CA ASP A 283 -9.75 8.12 7.17
C ASP A 283 -10.25 8.84 5.92
N TYR A 284 -9.45 9.76 5.37
CA TYR A 284 -9.79 10.51 4.16
C TYR A 284 -9.45 9.73 2.88
N ILE A 285 -8.31 9.07 2.86
CA ILE A 285 -7.76 8.44 1.65
C ILE A 285 -8.25 7.01 1.47
N TRP A 286 -8.60 6.32 2.54
CA TRP A 286 -9.24 5.02 2.51
C TRP A 286 -10.45 5.14 3.45
N PRO A 287 -11.63 5.58 3.01
CA PRO A 287 -12.80 5.61 3.89
C PRO A 287 -13.25 4.18 4.24
N ILE A 288 -13.84 3.98 5.42
CA ILE A 288 -14.45 2.69 5.77
C ILE A 288 -15.78 2.60 5.02
N ASP A 289 -15.99 1.53 4.25
CA ASP A 289 -17.29 1.29 3.63
C ASP A 289 -18.37 1.22 4.72
N LYS A 290 -19.47 1.96 4.53
CA LYS A 290 -20.57 2.01 5.50
C LYS A 290 -21.21 0.63 5.75
N GLU A 291 -21.04 -0.31 4.82
CA GLU A 291 -21.49 -1.71 4.96
C GLU A 291 -20.59 -2.51 5.92
N THR A 292 -19.27 -2.30 5.88
CA THR A 292 -18.33 -2.92 6.82
C THR A 292 -18.57 -2.42 8.25
N GLN A 293 -18.85 -1.12 8.44
CA GLN A 293 -19.23 -0.59 9.75
C GLN A 293 -20.51 -1.21 10.33
N ARG A 294 -21.47 -1.61 9.47
CA ARG A 294 -22.68 -2.31 9.93
C ARG A 294 -22.41 -3.75 10.32
N SER A 295 -21.47 -4.44 9.66
CA SER A 295 -21.11 -5.82 9.99
C SER A 295 -20.38 -5.89 11.35
N ASP A 296 -19.42 -5.00 11.58
CA ASP A 296 -18.65 -4.97 12.83
C ASP A 296 -19.54 -4.62 14.05
N LEU A 297 -20.56 -3.77 13.86
CA LEU A 297 -21.55 -3.46 14.89
C LEU A 297 -22.49 -4.64 15.20
N VAL A 298 -22.76 -5.50 14.22
CA VAL A 298 -23.61 -6.70 14.38
C VAL A 298 -22.83 -7.85 15.04
N GLU A 299 -21.54 -7.98 14.78
CA GLU A 299 -20.67 -8.96 15.46
C GLU A 299 -20.35 -8.52 16.90
N SER A 300 -20.04 -7.24 17.13
CA SER A 300 -19.83 -6.69 18.47
C SER A 300 -21.06 -6.80 19.38
N SER A 301 -22.28 -6.75 18.83
CA SER A 301 -23.51 -6.92 19.60
C SER A 301 -23.89 -8.39 19.85
N ARG A 302 -23.34 -9.33 19.07
CA ARG A 302 -23.48 -10.77 19.32
C ARG A 302 -22.51 -11.29 20.38
N GLU A 303 -21.29 -10.75 20.44
CA GLU A 303 -20.32 -11.13 21.47
C GLU A 303 -20.70 -10.64 22.88
N GLU A 304 -21.46 -9.54 22.99
CA GLU A 304 -22.01 -9.09 24.29
C GLU A 304 -23.21 -9.91 24.78
N GLU A 305 -23.89 -10.68 23.90
CA GLU A 305 -25.06 -11.51 24.25
C GLU A 305 -24.69 -12.95 24.66
N GLU A 306 -23.44 -13.39 24.46
CA GLU A 306 -22.96 -14.76 24.77
C GLU A 306 -22.10 -14.88 26.05
N LEU A 307 -22.33 -14.04 27.06
CA LEU A 307 -21.83 -14.31 28.42
C LEU A 307 -22.81 -15.22 29.18
N PRO A 308 -22.45 -16.46 29.55
CA PRO A 308 -23.36 -17.35 30.25
C PRO A 308 -23.67 -16.85 31.66
N ALA A 309 -24.96 -16.75 31.97
CA ALA A 309 -25.49 -16.48 33.29
C ALA A 309 -24.82 -17.37 34.35
N SER A 310 -24.27 -16.73 35.37
CA SER A 310 -23.66 -17.33 36.54
C SER A 310 -24.56 -18.39 37.19
N VAL A 311 -24.05 -19.61 37.33
CA VAL A 311 -24.66 -20.70 38.09
C VAL A 311 -24.66 -20.33 39.59
N PRO A 312 -25.81 -20.38 40.30
CA PRO A 312 -25.84 -20.07 41.72
C PRO A 312 -25.25 -21.23 42.55
N GLN A 313 -24.32 -20.89 43.45
CA GLN A 313 -23.80 -21.76 44.49
C GLN A 313 -24.93 -22.27 45.39
N LYS A 314 -25.14 -23.58 45.44
CA LYS A 314 -25.92 -24.22 46.50
C LYS A 314 -25.07 -24.34 47.75
N CYS A 315 -25.39 -23.54 48.76
CA CYS A 315 -25.19 -23.90 50.16
C CYS A 315 -26.09 -25.09 50.49
N SER A 316 -25.55 -26.09 51.18
CA SER A 316 -26.36 -27.05 51.95
C SER A 316 -25.55 -27.47 53.16
N ILE A 317 -25.97 -26.92 54.31
CA ILE A 317 -25.69 -27.44 55.64
C ILE A 317 -26.67 -28.60 55.86
N LEU A 318 -26.16 -29.80 56.09
CA LEU A 318 -26.42 -30.68 57.24
C LEU A 318 -25.59 -31.95 57.12
#